data_AF-A0A6A9SY98-F1
#
_entry.id   AF-A0A6A9SY98-F1
#
_cell.length_a   1.000
_cell.length_b   1.000
_cell.length_c   1.000
_cell.angle_alpha   90.00
_cell.angle_beta   90.00
_cell.angle_gamma   90.00
#
_symmetry.space_group_name_H-M   'P 1'
#
loop_
_entity.id
_entity.type
_entity.pdbx_description
1 polymer ?
#
loop_
_entity_poly.entity_id
_entity_poly.type
_entity_poly.pdbx_seq_one_letter_code
_entity_poly.pdbx_strand_id
1 'polypeptide(L)'
;MKRYRDEQWLKKQYWEKDRTQREIADECGVSARTIRRHMNDAGIETREIAGENHPLHGEDRPESVKERIASSLDGRELSKQTRQRLAEAHRGRSLSEAVRERISASLTGSTKSERTRERMSESTAGEQNPNWKGGYSRRYGPGWATARSAVRERDGVCQYCGHDGSERRLEVHHIAPVRQFRNDPESDLRDAHDLDNLVLLCRRCHGKAEHGKIDISNAPR
;
A
#
# COMPACT_ATOMS: atom_id res chain seq x y z
N MET A 1 13.22 -50.51 -21.19
CA MET A 1 13.44 -49.09 -21.50
C MET A 1 12.88 -48.24 -20.35
N LYS A 2 13.52 -47.14 -19.94
CA LYS A 2 12.99 -46.31 -18.83
C LYS A 2 11.76 -45.54 -19.32
N ARG A 3 10.61 -45.67 -18.64
CA ARG A 3 9.30 -45.14 -19.05
C ARG A 3 9.30 -43.64 -19.37
N TYR A 4 10.01 -42.83 -18.58
CA TYR A 4 10.13 -41.39 -18.79
C TYR A 4 10.95 -40.96 -20.03
N ARG A 5 11.59 -41.89 -20.74
CA ARG A 5 12.29 -41.61 -22.02
C ARG A 5 11.36 -41.73 -23.22
N ASP A 6 10.18 -42.30 -23.04
CA ASP A 6 9.13 -42.32 -24.04
C ASP A 6 8.37 -40.99 -23.97
N GLU A 7 8.45 -40.22 -25.05
CA GLU A 7 7.81 -38.91 -25.20
C GLU A 7 6.29 -38.99 -25.01
N GLN A 8 5.63 -39.99 -25.62
CA GLN A 8 4.18 -40.11 -25.56
C GLN A 8 3.73 -40.43 -24.14
N TRP A 9 4.45 -41.34 -23.47
CA TRP A 9 4.19 -41.66 -22.07
C TRP A 9 4.36 -40.43 -21.18
N LEU A 10 5.44 -39.67 -21.38
CA LEU A 10 5.79 -38.51 -20.55
C LEU A 10 4.79 -37.36 -20.76
N LYS A 11 4.39 -37.09 -22.01
CA LYS A 11 3.37 -36.10 -22.35
C LYS A 11 2.02 -36.45 -21.72
N LYS A 12 1.62 -37.73 -21.80
CA LYS A 12 0.40 -38.23 -21.16
C LYS A 12 0.43 -38.08 -19.64
N GLN A 13 1.54 -38.40 -18.99
CA GLN A 13 1.63 -38.22 -17.53
C GLN A 13 1.49 -36.76 -17.12
N TYR A 14 2.12 -35.85 -17.87
CA TYR A 14 2.20 -34.43 -17.49
C TYR A 14 0.92 -33.63 -17.83
N TRP A 15 0.36 -33.85 -19.02
CA TRP A 15 -0.79 -33.08 -19.52
C TRP A 15 -2.14 -33.78 -19.32
N GLU A 16 -2.25 -35.09 -19.60
CA GLU A 16 -3.54 -35.79 -19.49
C GLU A 16 -3.86 -36.18 -18.04
N LYS A 17 -2.83 -36.57 -17.27
CA LYS A 17 -2.99 -36.95 -15.86
C LYS A 17 -2.69 -35.82 -14.87
N ASP A 18 -2.42 -34.62 -15.38
CA ASP A 18 -2.15 -33.40 -14.61
C ASP A 18 -0.97 -33.47 -13.61
N ARG A 19 -0.14 -34.52 -13.69
CA ARG A 19 0.91 -34.77 -12.69
C ARG A 19 2.05 -33.77 -12.78
N THR A 20 2.57 -33.37 -11.63
CA THR A 20 3.76 -32.53 -11.54
C THR A 20 5.01 -33.29 -11.97
N GLN A 21 6.04 -32.55 -12.40
CA GLN A 21 7.35 -33.14 -12.72
C GLN A 21 7.96 -33.90 -11.56
N ARG A 22 7.63 -33.52 -10.31
CA ARG A 22 8.10 -34.16 -9.08
C ARG A 22 7.42 -35.51 -8.86
N GLU A 23 6.10 -35.60 -8.98
CA GLU A 23 5.37 -36.86 -8.84
C GLU A 23 5.76 -37.89 -9.91
N ILE A 24 6.02 -37.43 -11.14
CA ILE A 24 6.52 -38.30 -12.21
C ILE A 24 7.94 -38.79 -11.87
N ALA A 25 8.78 -37.91 -11.32
CA ALA A 25 10.14 -38.23 -10.88
C ALA A 25 10.13 -39.26 -9.74
N ASP A 26 9.29 -39.07 -8.73
CA ASP A 26 9.17 -39.93 -7.56
C ASP A 26 8.74 -41.35 -7.97
N GLU A 27 7.76 -41.49 -8.88
CA GLU A 27 7.38 -42.80 -9.43
C GLU A 27 8.52 -43.45 -10.23
N CYS A 28 9.25 -42.65 -11.01
CA CYS A 28 10.33 -43.14 -11.85
C CYS A 28 11.64 -43.39 -11.07
N GLY A 29 11.70 -43.02 -9.79
CA GLY A 29 12.92 -43.08 -8.97
C GLY A 29 14.04 -42.19 -9.51
N VAL A 30 13.71 -41.04 -10.10
CA VAL A 30 14.69 -40.08 -10.67
C VAL A 30 14.43 -38.67 -10.13
N SER A 31 15.38 -37.76 -10.35
CA SER A 31 15.18 -36.37 -9.96
C SER A 31 14.16 -35.66 -10.88
N ALA A 32 13.41 -34.69 -10.35
CA ALA A 32 12.54 -33.82 -11.17
C ALA A 32 13.32 -33.10 -12.29
N ARG A 33 14.61 -32.81 -12.07
CA ARG A 33 15.51 -32.25 -13.10
C ARG A 33 15.70 -33.22 -14.27
N THR A 34 15.77 -34.52 -14.01
CA THR A 34 15.87 -35.56 -15.04
C THR A 34 14.61 -35.56 -15.90
N ILE A 35 13.43 -35.50 -15.28
CA ILE A 35 12.14 -35.40 -15.99
C ILE A 35 12.08 -34.13 -16.85
N ARG A 36 12.40 -32.97 -16.27
CA ARG A 36 12.41 -31.69 -16.98
C ARG A 36 13.33 -31.71 -18.21
N ARG A 37 14.53 -32.31 -18.09
CA ARG A 37 15.44 -32.45 -19.23
C ARG A 37 14.79 -33.24 -20.35
N HIS A 38 14.21 -34.40 -20.03
CA HIS A 38 13.53 -35.24 -21.04
C HIS A 38 12.29 -34.58 -21.64
N MET A 39 11.55 -33.77 -20.89
CA MET A 39 10.47 -32.94 -21.44
C MET A 39 10.99 -31.91 -22.44
N ASN A 40 12.08 -31.21 -22.11
CA ASN A 40 12.70 -30.24 -23.01
C ASN A 40 13.23 -30.92 -24.29
N ASP A 41 13.93 -32.05 -24.15
CA ASP A 41 14.50 -32.81 -25.27
C ASP A 41 13.40 -33.31 -26.23
N ALA A 42 12.22 -33.63 -25.68
CA ALA A 42 11.05 -34.08 -26.43
C ALA A 42 10.11 -32.94 -26.86
N GLY A 43 10.48 -31.67 -26.63
CA GLY A 43 9.65 -30.52 -27.00
C GLY A 43 8.29 -30.42 -26.26
N ILE A 44 8.16 -31.04 -25.09
CA ILE A 44 6.95 -31.00 -24.28
C ILE A 44 6.90 -29.68 -23.51
N GLU A 45 6.01 -28.78 -23.91
CA GLU A 45 5.79 -27.50 -23.22
C GLU A 45 5.37 -27.71 -21.77
N THR A 46 5.85 -26.83 -20.88
CA THR A 46 5.49 -26.83 -19.46
C THR A 46 4.35 -25.87 -19.19
N ARG A 47 3.44 -26.26 -18.29
CA ARG A 47 2.35 -25.42 -17.78
C ARG A 47 2.90 -24.12 -17.19
N GLU A 48 2.17 -23.03 -17.38
CA GLU A 48 2.45 -21.78 -16.68
C GLU A 48 2.17 -21.93 -15.18
N ILE A 49 3.19 -21.71 -14.35
CA ILE A 49 3.09 -21.87 -12.89
C ILE A 49 2.81 -20.51 -12.26
N ALA A 50 1.56 -20.06 -12.34
CA ALA A 50 1.12 -18.79 -11.78
C ALA A 50 -0.31 -18.89 -11.25
N GLY A 51 -0.63 -18.08 -10.23
CA GLY A 51 -1.95 -18.05 -9.61
C GLY A 51 -2.39 -19.42 -9.13
N GLU A 52 -3.62 -19.81 -9.47
CA GLU A 52 -4.24 -21.10 -9.13
C GLU A 52 -3.47 -22.31 -9.66
N ASN A 53 -2.68 -22.15 -10.72
CA ASN A 53 -1.86 -23.21 -11.31
C ASN A 53 -0.53 -23.44 -10.58
N HIS A 54 -0.24 -22.67 -9.52
CA HIS A 54 0.97 -22.86 -8.74
C HIS A 54 0.78 -24.02 -7.74
N PRO A 55 1.71 -24.99 -7.61
CA PRO A 55 1.59 -26.13 -6.69
C PRO A 55 1.43 -25.79 -5.21
N LEU A 56 1.81 -24.57 -4.82
CA LEU A 56 1.65 -24.02 -3.47
C LEU A 56 0.50 -23.01 -3.38
N HIS A 57 -0.37 -22.94 -4.38
CA HIS A 57 -1.52 -22.05 -4.37
C HIS A 57 -2.52 -22.50 -3.31
N GLY A 58 -2.96 -21.58 -2.46
CA GLY A 58 -3.85 -21.88 -1.33
C GLY A 58 -3.16 -22.57 -0.14
N GLU A 59 -1.86 -22.88 -0.22
CA GLU A 59 -1.11 -23.38 0.91
C GLU A 59 -0.54 -22.23 1.74
N ASP A 60 -0.99 -22.14 2.99
CA ASP A 60 -0.42 -21.24 3.97
C ASP A 60 0.82 -21.85 4.61
N ARG A 61 1.88 -21.04 4.72
CA ARG A 61 3.07 -21.45 5.47
C ARG A 61 2.70 -21.63 6.95
N PRO A 62 3.22 -22.66 7.64
CA PRO A 62 3.01 -22.79 9.07
C PRO A 62 3.61 -21.59 9.81
N GLU A 63 2.97 -21.18 10.90
CA GLU A 63 3.35 -19.95 11.61
C GLU A 63 4.80 -19.96 12.09
N SER A 64 5.31 -21.10 12.54
CA SER A 64 6.72 -21.25 12.93
C SER A 64 7.72 -20.93 11.81
N VAL A 65 7.34 -21.14 10.55
CA VAL A 65 8.15 -20.75 9.38
C VAL A 65 8.03 -19.26 9.12
N LYS A 66 6.82 -18.70 9.21
CA LYS A 66 6.60 -17.25 9.04
C LYS A 66 7.38 -16.46 10.11
N GLU A 67 7.31 -16.88 11.37
CA GLU A 67 8.06 -16.29 12.48
C GLU A 67 9.57 -16.34 12.25
N ARG A 68 10.13 -17.52 11.90
CA ARG A 68 11.56 -17.66 11.63
C ARG A 68 12.04 -16.76 10.49
N ILE A 69 11.22 -16.59 9.45
CA ILE A 69 11.51 -15.65 8.36
C ILE A 69 11.46 -14.20 8.88
N ALA A 70 10.42 -13.83 9.63
CA ALA A 70 10.28 -12.50 10.20
C ALA A 70 11.47 -12.13 11.10
N SER A 71 11.85 -13.01 12.04
CA SER A 71 13.01 -12.80 12.91
C SER A 71 14.33 -12.70 12.14
N SER A 72 14.47 -13.42 11.02
CA SER A 72 15.67 -13.34 10.17
C SER A 72 15.77 -12.02 9.38
N LEU A 73 14.65 -11.34 9.19
CA LEU A 73 14.58 -10.05 8.49
C LEU A 73 14.59 -8.87 9.46
N ASP A 74 14.24 -9.09 10.73
CA ASP A 74 14.23 -8.07 11.75
C ASP A 74 15.63 -7.47 11.97
N GLY A 75 15.71 -6.15 12.02
CA GLY A 75 16.97 -5.41 12.15
C GLY A 75 17.94 -5.53 10.97
N ARG A 76 17.57 -6.20 9.86
CA ARG A 76 18.48 -6.40 8.73
C ARG A 76 18.67 -5.10 7.94
N GLU A 77 19.85 -4.51 8.04
CA GLU A 77 20.25 -3.37 7.22
C GLU A 77 21.05 -3.79 5.98
N LEU A 78 20.65 -3.28 4.82
CA LEU A 78 21.46 -3.43 3.61
C LEU A 78 22.67 -2.50 3.68
N SER A 79 23.87 -3.04 3.42
CA SER A 79 25.09 -2.25 3.31
C SER A 79 24.98 -1.20 2.20
N LYS A 80 25.74 -0.10 2.33
CA LYS A 80 25.80 0.96 1.31
C LYS A 80 26.13 0.40 -0.07
N GLN A 81 27.08 -0.53 -0.15
CA GLN A 81 27.47 -1.18 -1.41
C GLN A 81 26.32 -1.98 -2.03
N THR A 82 25.56 -2.74 -1.24
CA THR A 82 24.40 -3.51 -1.73
C THR A 82 23.29 -2.58 -2.21
N ARG A 83 23.00 -1.50 -1.47
CA ARG A 83 22.01 -0.49 -1.88
C ARG A 83 22.39 0.15 -3.22
N GLN A 84 23.67 0.48 -3.40
CA GLN A 84 24.17 1.08 -4.64
C GLN A 84 24.03 0.11 -5.83
N ARG A 85 24.45 -1.15 -5.68
CA ARG A 85 24.31 -2.17 -6.74
C ARG A 85 22.85 -2.36 -7.16
N LEU A 86 21.93 -2.39 -6.21
CA LEU A 86 20.49 -2.47 -6.48
C LEU A 86 20.00 -1.24 -7.26
N ALA A 87 20.37 -0.03 -6.81
CA ALA A 87 19.98 1.21 -7.48
C ALA A 87 20.51 1.27 -8.92
N GLU A 88 21.75 0.81 -9.16
CA GLU A 88 22.36 0.73 -10.49
C GLU A 88 21.63 -0.26 -11.39
N ALA A 89 21.33 -1.48 -10.90
CA ALA A 89 20.62 -2.50 -11.67
C ALA A 89 19.19 -2.09 -12.07
N HIS A 90 18.55 -1.22 -11.28
CA HIS A 90 17.20 -0.72 -11.56
C HIS A 90 17.19 0.60 -12.36
N ARG A 91 18.35 1.24 -12.60
CA ARG A 91 18.41 2.52 -13.30
C ARG A 91 17.92 2.36 -14.75
N GLY A 92 16.98 3.22 -15.14
CA GLY A 92 16.43 3.26 -16.50
C GLY A 92 15.45 2.12 -16.84
N ARG A 93 15.21 1.18 -15.91
CA ARG A 93 14.22 0.12 -16.12
C ARG A 93 12.82 0.69 -15.93
N SER A 94 12.05 0.76 -17.00
CA SER A 94 10.62 1.05 -16.97
C SER A 94 9.81 -0.24 -17.10
N LEU A 95 8.63 -0.25 -16.49
CA LEU A 95 7.65 -1.30 -16.75
C LEU A 95 7.00 -1.04 -18.11
N SER A 96 6.70 -2.11 -18.85
CA SER A 96 5.90 -2.00 -20.07
C SER A 96 4.49 -1.50 -19.74
N GLU A 97 3.84 -0.91 -20.73
CA GLU A 97 2.48 -0.39 -20.59
C GLU A 97 1.50 -1.47 -20.11
N ALA A 98 1.50 -2.64 -20.76
CA ALA A 98 0.68 -3.79 -20.36
C ALA A 98 0.96 -4.28 -18.92
N VAL A 99 2.19 -4.17 -18.40
CA VAL A 99 2.49 -4.51 -17.00
C VAL A 99 1.95 -3.43 -16.06
N ARG A 100 2.09 -2.15 -16.42
CA ARG A 100 1.60 -1.03 -15.62
C ARG A 100 0.08 -1.03 -15.53
N GLU A 101 -0.61 -1.33 -16.62
CA GLU A 101 -2.08 -1.48 -16.66
C GLU A 101 -2.57 -2.58 -15.74
N ARG A 102 -1.96 -3.78 -15.79
CA ARG A 102 -2.32 -4.88 -14.88
C ARG A 102 -2.16 -4.49 -13.41
N ILE A 103 -1.04 -3.84 -13.07
CA ILE A 103 -0.81 -3.35 -11.70
C ILE A 103 -1.88 -2.33 -11.30
N SER A 104 -2.21 -1.38 -12.18
CA SER A 104 -3.22 -0.36 -11.92
C SER A 104 -4.62 -0.96 -11.72
N ALA A 105 -5.02 -1.93 -12.56
CA ALA A 105 -6.28 -2.64 -12.44
C ALA A 105 -6.39 -3.38 -11.10
N SER A 106 -5.34 -4.09 -10.68
CA SER A 106 -5.30 -4.79 -9.39
C SER A 106 -5.35 -3.85 -8.17
N LEU A 107 -4.88 -2.62 -8.29
CA LEU A 107 -4.88 -1.64 -7.20
C LEU A 107 -6.16 -0.80 -7.13
N THR A 108 -6.96 -0.78 -8.20
CA THR A 108 -8.18 0.02 -8.26
C THR A 108 -9.18 -0.47 -7.22
N GLY A 109 -9.70 0.46 -6.41
CA GLY A 109 -10.65 0.14 -5.33
C GLY A 109 -10.03 -0.44 -4.06
N SER A 110 -8.72 -0.71 -4.03
CA SER A 110 -8.03 -1.17 -2.80
C SER A 110 -7.87 -0.01 -1.82
N THR A 111 -8.55 -0.10 -0.67
CA THR A 111 -8.34 0.81 0.47
C THR A 111 -7.38 0.19 1.47
N LYS A 112 -6.51 1.00 2.07
CA LYS A 112 -5.64 0.57 3.17
C LYS A 112 -6.36 0.77 4.50
N SER A 113 -6.07 -0.08 5.49
CA SER A 113 -6.59 0.08 6.85
C SER A 113 -6.21 1.43 7.44
N GLU A 114 -6.99 1.94 8.40
CA GLU A 114 -6.73 3.22 9.07
C GLU A 114 -5.34 3.24 9.72
N ARG A 115 -4.98 2.17 10.44
CA ARG A 115 -3.65 2.00 11.05
C ARG A 115 -2.51 2.05 10.02
N THR A 116 -2.71 1.48 8.83
CA THR A 116 -1.70 1.54 7.75
C THR A 116 -1.59 2.96 7.19
N ARG A 117 -2.72 3.67 7.04
CA ARG A 117 -2.74 5.07 6.56
C ARG A 117 -2.04 6.01 7.53
N GLU A 118 -2.26 5.83 8.83
CA GLU A 118 -1.62 6.61 9.89
C GLU A 118 -0.10 6.44 9.86
N ARG A 119 0.40 5.20 9.92
CA ARG A 119 1.85 4.90 9.82
C ARG A 119 2.51 5.50 8.57
N MET A 120 1.84 5.42 7.42
CA MET A 120 2.34 6.02 6.19
C MET A 120 2.40 7.55 6.29
N SER A 121 1.39 8.18 6.90
CA SER A 121 1.36 9.62 7.15
C SER A 121 2.49 10.07 8.07
N GLU A 122 2.74 9.33 9.16
CA GLU A 122 3.82 9.63 10.11
C GLU A 122 5.21 9.50 9.45
N SER A 123 5.46 8.40 8.74
CA SER A 123 6.76 8.12 8.10
C SER A 123 7.17 9.13 7.02
N THR A 124 6.20 9.88 6.48
CA THR A 124 6.42 10.87 5.43
C THR A 124 6.35 12.31 5.95
N ALA A 125 6.07 12.50 7.25
CA ALA A 125 6.00 13.79 7.90
C ALA A 125 7.34 14.16 8.55
N GLY A 126 7.57 15.46 8.69
CA GLY A 126 8.70 16.00 9.45
C GLY A 126 10.07 15.90 8.76
N GLU A 127 11.08 16.22 9.56
CA GLU A 127 12.47 16.44 9.11
C GLU A 127 13.18 15.16 8.65
N GLN A 128 12.66 13.99 9.03
CA GLN A 128 13.21 12.69 8.63
C GLN A 128 12.86 12.31 7.17
N ASN A 129 11.97 13.04 6.50
CA ASN A 129 11.65 12.81 5.09
C ASN A 129 12.79 13.35 4.19
N PRO A 130 13.42 12.53 3.32
CA PRO A 130 14.51 12.98 2.44
C PRO A 130 14.15 14.11 1.46
N ASN A 131 12.84 14.29 1.18
CA ASN A 131 12.33 15.37 0.34
C ASN A 131 12.04 16.66 1.15
N TRP A 132 12.28 16.67 2.45
CA TRP A 132 12.12 17.82 3.33
C TRP A 132 13.28 18.81 3.13
N LYS A 133 12.99 20.01 2.62
CA LYS A 133 14.00 21.03 2.29
C LYS A 133 14.10 22.17 3.33
N GLY A 134 13.56 21.98 4.53
CA GLY A 134 13.43 23.04 5.54
C GLY A 134 12.31 24.04 5.22
N GLY A 135 11.85 24.75 6.25
CA GLY A 135 10.73 25.71 6.18
C GLY A 135 9.38 25.14 6.66
N TYR A 136 8.47 26.03 7.07
CA TYR A 136 7.14 25.67 7.56
C TYR A 136 6.30 25.05 6.43
N SER A 137 6.15 23.74 6.44
CA SER A 137 5.14 23.05 5.63
C SER A 137 3.75 23.44 6.14
N ARG A 138 2.89 24.00 5.27
CA ARG A 138 1.44 24.19 5.52
C ARG A 138 0.68 22.87 5.74
N ARG A 139 1.34 21.71 5.64
CA ARG A 139 0.71 20.44 5.99
C ARG A 139 0.49 20.40 7.50
N TYR A 140 -0.76 20.21 7.86
CA TYR A 140 -1.29 20.31 9.21
C TYR A 140 -0.65 19.29 10.18
N GLY A 141 -0.27 18.12 9.69
CA GLY A 141 0.46 17.10 10.46
C GLY A 141 -0.10 15.71 10.23
N PRO A 142 0.39 14.71 10.99
CA PRO A 142 -0.23 13.38 11.09
C PRO A 142 -1.71 13.49 11.49
N GLY A 143 -2.55 12.56 11.03
CA GLY A 143 -3.98 12.53 11.39
C GLY A 143 -4.90 13.50 10.62
N TRP A 144 -4.36 14.57 10.01
CA TRP A 144 -5.18 15.57 9.31
C TRP A 144 -6.05 15.00 8.19
N ALA A 145 -5.53 14.06 7.39
CA ALA A 145 -6.29 13.48 6.29
C ALA A 145 -7.53 12.72 6.79
N THR A 146 -7.41 12.03 7.91
CA THR A 146 -8.49 11.31 8.58
C THR A 146 -9.50 12.29 9.16
N ALA A 147 -9.05 13.23 10.00
CA ALA A 147 -9.91 14.24 10.63
C ALA A 147 -10.67 15.08 9.59
N ARG A 148 -10.00 15.52 8.53
CA ARG A 148 -10.62 16.28 7.43
C ARG A 148 -11.73 15.50 6.71
N SER A 149 -11.57 14.19 6.58
CA SER A 149 -12.59 13.34 5.94
C SER A 149 -13.79 13.18 6.87
N ALA A 150 -13.54 12.89 8.15
CA ALA A 150 -14.58 12.76 9.17
C ALA A 150 -15.42 14.04 9.34
N VAL A 151 -14.79 15.23 9.34
CA VAL A 151 -15.54 16.51 9.44
C VAL A 151 -16.40 16.75 8.23
N ARG A 152 -15.94 16.38 7.03
CA ARG A 152 -16.74 16.52 5.80
C ARG A 152 -17.97 15.62 5.81
N GLU A 153 -17.82 14.42 6.35
CA GLU A 153 -18.91 13.46 6.50
C GLU A 153 -19.89 13.89 7.61
N ARG A 154 -19.38 14.37 8.75
CA ARG A 154 -20.19 14.88 9.87
C ARG A 154 -21.02 16.09 9.45
N ASP A 155 -20.38 17.11 8.91
CA ASP A 155 -21.00 18.42 8.73
C ASP A 155 -21.86 18.49 7.46
N GLY A 156 -21.40 17.91 6.35
CA GLY A 156 -22.06 17.88 5.03
C GLY A 156 -22.24 19.24 4.34
N VAL A 157 -22.49 20.30 5.10
CA VAL A 157 -22.77 21.67 4.66
C VAL A 157 -21.94 22.66 5.49
N CYS A 158 -21.94 23.93 5.10
CA CYS A 158 -21.33 25.00 5.86
C CYS A 158 -22.07 25.20 7.19
N GLN A 159 -21.42 24.91 8.32
CA GLN A 159 -22.06 24.97 9.66
C GLN A 159 -22.43 26.39 10.12
N TYR A 160 -21.94 27.43 9.44
CA TYR A 160 -22.32 28.81 9.75
C TYR A 160 -23.52 29.33 8.95
N CYS A 161 -23.69 28.90 7.68
CA CYS A 161 -24.72 29.47 6.80
C CYS A 161 -25.57 28.46 6.06
N GLY A 162 -25.38 27.16 6.28
CA GLY A 162 -26.14 26.07 5.66
C GLY A 162 -25.81 25.80 4.19
N HIS A 163 -24.83 26.49 3.59
CA HIS A 163 -24.49 26.30 2.18
C HIS A 163 -23.93 24.89 1.93
N ASP A 164 -24.50 24.18 0.95
CA ASP A 164 -24.26 22.74 0.67
C ASP A 164 -22.97 22.42 -0.10
N GLY A 165 -22.40 23.43 -0.76
CA GLY A 165 -21.16 23.27 -1.53
C GLY A 165 -21.36 23.36 -3.05
N SER A 166 -22.60 23.46 -3.52
CA SER A 166 -22.98 23.53 -4.95
C SER A 166 -22.32 24.72 -5.67
N GLU A 167 -22.45 25.94 -5.12
CA GLU A 167 -21.85 27.15 -5.71
C GLU A 167 -20.50 27.54 -5.09
N ARG A 168 -20.19 27.04 -3.89
CA ARG A 168 -19.04 27.49 -3.09
C ARG A 168 -18.35 26.30 -2.45
N ARG A 169 -17.06 26.15 -2.75
CA ARG A 169 -16.21 25.12 -2.13
C ARG A 169 -16.30 25.14 -0.61
N LEU A 170 -16.49 23.96 -0.02
CA LEU A 170 -16.41 23.71 1.42
C LEU A 170 -14.97 23.37 1.85
N GLU A 171 -14.54 24.01 2.92
CA GLU A 171 -13.19 23.96 3.49
C GLU A 171 -13.30 23.70 5.00
N VAL A 172 -12.46 22.80 5.50
CA VAL A 172 -12.39 22.53 6.94
C VAL A 172 -11.50 23.59 7.58
N HIS A 173 -12.01 24.22 8.62
CA HIS A 173 -11.35 25.27 9.38
C HIS A 173 -11.02 24.77 10.79
N HIS A 174 -9.86 25.19 11.31
CA HIS A 174 -9.44 24.98 12.69
C HIS A 174 -9.96 26.11 13.57
N ILE A 175 -10.77 25.81 14.60
CA ILE A 175 -11.30 26.81 15.53
C ILE A 175 -10.15 27.43 16.34
N ALA A 176 -9.36 26.59 17.01
CA ALA A 176 -8.06 26.93 17.56
C ALA A 176 -6.98 26.62 16.49
N PRO A 177 -6.22 27.62 16.00
CA PRO A 177 -5.30 27.44 14.89
C PRO A 177 -4.11 26.56 15.30
N VAL A 178 -3.67 25.69 14.39
CA VAL A 178 -2.57 24.71 14.59
C VAL A 178 -1.29 25.32 15.17
N ARG A 179 -1.01 26.60 14.90
CA ARG A 179 0.15 27.31 15.48
C ARG A 179 0.14 27.36 17.01
N GLN A 180 -1.03 27.34 17.66
CA GLN A 180 -1.13 27.36 19.12
C GLN A 180 -0.61 26.05 19.71
N PHE A 181 -1.08 24.91 19.18
CA PHE A 181 -0.61 23.58 19.57
C PHE A 181 0.87 23.34 19.24
N ARG A 182 1.41 23.96 18.18
CA ARG A 182 2.85 23.88 17.88
C ARG A 182 3.74 24.64 18.86
N ASN A 183 3.22 25.73 19.42
CA ASN A 183 3.99 26.62 20.28
C ASN A 183 3.85 26.24 21.76
N ASP A 184 2.96 25.33 22.10
CA ASP A 184 2.77 24.81 23.44
C ASP A 184 3.54 23.48 23.61
N PRO A 185 4.61 23.45 24.42
CA PRO A 185 5.43 22.26 24.62
C PRO A 185 4.69 21.10 25.32
N GLU A 186 3.55 21.36 25.98
CA GLU A 186 2.74 20.34 26.65
C GLU A 186 1.62 19.77 25.75
N SER A 187 1.39 20.37 24.58
CA SER A 187 0.32 19.97 23.65
C SER A 187 0.80 19.00 22.56
N ASP A 188 -0.03 18.02 22.19
CA ASP A 188 0.22 17.19 21.01
C ASP A 188 -0.33 17.88 19.76
N LEU A 189 0.44 17.85 18.66
CA LEU A 189 0.01 18.34 17.35
C LEU A 189 -1.27 17.65 16.84
N ARG A 190 -1.53 16.41 17.29
CA ARG A 190 -2.73 15.64 16.98
C ARG A 190 -3.99 16.25 17.59
N ASP A 191 -3.87 16.92 18.75
CA ASP A 191 -4.99 17.57 19.44
C ASP A 191 -5.55 18.74 18.61
N ALA A 192 -4.70 19.36 17.78
CA ALA A 192 -5.14 20.36 16.81
C ALA A 192 -6.14 19.80 15.78
N HIS A 193 -6.27 18.47 15.64
CA HIS A 193 -7.14 17.81 14.68
C HIS A 193 -8.32 17.09 15.33
N ASP A 194 -8.56 17.33 16.62
CA ASP A 194 -9.79 16.89 17.28
C ASP A 194 -11.01 17.39 16.48
N LEU A 195 -12.03 16.55 16.32
CA LEU A 195 -13.26 16.92 15.61
C LEU A 195 -13.95 18.12 16.27
N ASP A 196 -13.78 18.29 17.58
CA ASP A 196 -14.28 19.43 18.35
C ASP A 196 -13.49 20.72 18.08
N ASN A 197 -12.28 20.62 17.51
CA ASN A 197 -11.52 21.76 17.04
C ASN A 197 -11.75 22.08 15.55
N LEU A 198 -12.60 21.33 14.86
CA LEU A 198 -12.80 21.44 13.41
C LEU A 198 -14.25 21.74 13.02
N VAL A 199 -14.41 22.59 12.01
CA VAL A 199 -15.72 22.96 11.46
C VAL A 199 -15.65 23.13 9.94
N LEU A 200 -16.67 22.67 9.22
CA LEU A 200 -16.80 22.81 7.77
C LEU A 200 -17.47 24.13 7.41
N LEU A 201 -16.78 24.95 6.61
CA LEU A 201 -17.25 26.27 6.18
C LEU A 201 -17.15 26.43 4.66
N CYS A 202 -18.08 27.18 4.06
CA CYS A 202 -17.91 27.61 2.68
C CYS A 202 -16.79 28.66 2.58
N ARG A 203 -16.15 28.80 1.42
CA ARG A 203 -15.05 29.76 1.19
C ARG A 203 -15.32 31.18 1.72
N ARG A 204 -16.57 31.67 1.63
CA ARG A 204 -16.98 32.99 2.16
C ARG A 204 -16.93 33.04 3.69
N CYS A 205 -17.50 32.03 4.35
CA CYS A 205 -17.53 31.94 5.82
C CYS A 205 -16.14 31.64 6.37
N HIS A 206 -15.40 30.74 5.73
CA HIS A 206 -14.00 30.45 6.06
C HIS A 206 -13.16 31.74 6.09
N GLY A 207 -13.24 32.57 5.04
CA GLY A 207 -12.54 33.85 5.01
C GLY A 207 -12.98 34.82 6.11
N LYS A 208 -14.24 34.82 6.54
CA LYS A 208 -14.69 35.64 7.68
C LYS A 208 -14.15 35.12 9.01
N ALA A 209 -14.14 33.80 9.20
CA ALA A 209 -13.63 33.16 10.41
C ALA A 209 -12.13 33.42 10.60
N GLU A 210 -11.33 33.29 9.54
CA GLU A 210 -9.88 33.60 9.56
C GLU A 210 -9.57 35.03 10.06
N HIS A 211 -10.47 35.98 9.80
CA HIS A 211 -10.31 37.38 10.22
C HIS A 211 -11.07 37.71 11.51
N GLY A 212 -11.61 36.72 12.22
CA GLY A 212 -12.39 36.91 13.45
C GLY A 212 -13.70 37.68 13.26
N LYS A 213 -14.24 37.73 12.04
CA LYS A 213 -15.48 38.48 11.72
C LYS A 213 -16.75 37.71 12.02
N ILE A 214 -16.64 36.42 12.29
CA ILE A 214 -17.74 35.55 12.71
C ILE A 214 -17.23 34.64 13.83
N ASP A 215 -18.09 34.39 14.81
CA ASP A 215 -17.84 33.39 15.83
C ASP A 215 -18.29 32.01 15.31
N ILE A 216 -17.39 31.05 15.42
CA ILE A 216 -17.58 29.66 14.98
C ILE A 216 -17.35 28.66 16.13
N SER A 217 -17.06 29.15 17.34
CA SER A 217 -16.89 28.30 18.53
C SER A 217 -18.17 27.57 18.91
N ASN A 218 -19.33 28.18 18.59
CA ASN A 218 -20.67 27.67 18.87
C ASN A 218 -21.43 27.26 17.59
N ALA A 219 -20.75 27.01 16.47
CA ALA A 219 -21.44 26.55 15.27
C ALA A 219 -22.18 25.23 15.58
N PRO A 220 -23.47 25.08 15.21
CA PRO A 220 -24.13 23.78 15.31
C PRO A 220 -23.30 22.78 14.50
N ARG A 221 -23.12 21.57 15.03
CA ARG A 221 -22.34 20.49 14.41
C ARG A 221 -23.20 19.25 14.28
#